data_AF-A0A800LSK2-F1
#
_entry.id   AF-A0A800LSK2-F1
#
_cell.length_a   1.000
_cell.length_b   1.000
_cell.length_c   1.000
_cell.angle_alpha   90.00
_cell.angle_beta   90.00
_cell.angle_gamma   90.00
#
_symmetry.space_group_name_H-M   'P 1'
#
loop_
_entity.id
_entity.type
_entity.pdbx_description
1 polymer ?
#
loop_
_entity_poly.entity_id
_entity_poly.type
_entity_poly.pdbx_seq_one_letter_code
_entity_poly.pdbx_strand_id
1 'polypeptide(L)'
;GSGAIDRSPCGTGTSAHMAQLHAQGRLTTGQQFVHESIIGSQFIGRVESTTQVGPYPAIMPSVQGWAKVTGYNRIIVDPSDPYAHGFEVK
;
A
#
# COMPACT_ATOMS: atom_id res chain seq x y z
N GLY A 1 -5.32 10.81 -9.00
CA GLY A 1 -6.12 12.02 -8.79
C GLY A 1 -5.81 12.57 -7.42
N SER A 2 -5.75 13.89 -7.29
CA SER A 2 -5.71 14.54 -5.99
C SER A 2 -6.93 14.10 -5.18
N GLY A 3 -6.74 13.61 -3.95
CA GLY A 3 -7.84 13.10 -3.13
C GLY A 3 -8.32 11.68 -3.46
N ALA A 4 -7.57 10.90 -4.25
CA ALA A 4 -7.90 9.49 -4.47
C ALA A 4 -7.78 8.67 -3.16
N ILE A 5 -8.79 7.86 -2.88
CA ILE A 5 -8.84 6.95 -1.72
C ILE A 5 -8.34 5.57 -2.16
N ASP A 6 -7.37 5.00 -1.44
CA ASP A 6 -6.98 3.60 -1.67
C ASP A 6 -8.07 2.65 -1.16
N ARG A 7 -8.40 1.65 -1.97
CA ARG A 7 -9.41 0.63 -1.63
C ARG A 7 -8.76 -0.58 -0.98
N SER A 8 -7.46 -0.77 -1.16
CA SER A 8 -6.67 -1.70 -0.36
C SER A 8 -6.29 -1.05 0.98
N PRO A 9 -5.77 -1.81 1.95
CA PRO A 9 -5.22 -1.25 3.19
C PRO A 9 -3.96 -0.38 2.99
N CYS A 10 -3.50 -0.22 1.74
CA CYS A 10 -2.27 0.43 1.33
C CYS A 10 -1.01 -0.25 1.90
N GLY A 11 -0.22 -0.91 1.05
CA GLY A 11 0.96 -1.68 1.51
C GLY A 11 2.04 -0.82 2.16
N THR A 12 2.32 0.36 1.60
CA THR A 12 3.29 1.30 2.18
C THR A 12 2.74 1.95 3.46
N GLY A 13 1.45 2.30 3.49
CA GLY A 13 0.77 2.78 4.70
C GLY A 13 0.78 1.75 5.83
N THR A 14 0.55 0.47 5.51
CA THR A 14 0.66 -0.66 6.44
C THR A 14 2.07 -0.76 7.01
N SER A 15 3.10 -0.65 6.16
CA SER A 15 4.50 -0.68 6.58
C SER A 15 4.85 0.46 7.53
N ALA A 16 4.42 1.69 7.21
CA ALA A 16 4.64 2.86 8.06
C ALA A 16 3.92 2.73 9.41
N HIS A 17 2.68 2.23 9.41
CA HIS A 17 1.92 2.02 10.63
C HIS A 17 2.58 0.96 11.53
N MET A 18 3.07 -0.14 10.95
CA MET A 18 3.84 -1.13 11.72
C MET A 18 5.13 -0.55 12.30
N ALA A 19 5.85 0.30 11.56
CA ALA A 19 7.05 0.97 12.07
C ALA A 19 6.72 1.85 13.29
N GLN A 20 5.62 2.61 13.23
CA GLN A 20 5.14 3.40 14.36
C GLN A 20 4.75 2.52 15.56
N LEU A 21 3.99 1.45 15.35
CA LEU A 21 3.57 0.54 16.42
C LEU A 21 4.77 -0.17 17.06
N HIS A 22 5.76 -0.57 16.27
CA HIS A 22 7.01 -1.16 16.76
C HIS A 22 7.81 -0.17 17.59
N ALA A 23 7.95 1.08 17.13
CA ALA A 23 8.61 2.15 17.89
C ALA A 23 7.91 2.44 19.23
N GLN A 24 6.59 2.23 19.30
CA GLN A 24 5.79 2.33 20.53
C GLN A 24 5.82 1.06 21.40
N GLY A 25 6.52 0.00 20.99
CA GLY A 25 6.54 -1.30 21.69
C GLY A 25 5.22 -2.07 21.64
N ARG A 26 4.29 -1.67 20.76
CA ARG A 26 2.94 -2.27 20.63
C ARG A 26 2.87 -3.39 19.59
N LEU A 27 3.91 -3.54 18.79
CA LEU A 27 4.07 -4.61 17.81
C LEU A 27 5.51 -5.13 17.91
N THR A 28 5.68 -6.42 18.18
CA THR A 28 7.02 -7.02 18.31
C THR A 28 7.49 -7.62 16.99
N THR A 29 8.81 -7.82 16.85
CA THR A 29 9.37 -8.56 15.71
C THR A 29 8.78 -9.97 15.64
N GLY A 30 8.36 -10.40 14.45
CA GLY A 30 7.70 -11.69 14.21
C GLY A 30 6.17 -11.69 14.44
N GLN A 31 5.62 -10.69 15.13
CA GLN A 31 4.18 -10.60 15.38
C GLN A 31 3.42 -10.20 14.11
N GLN A 32 2.30 -10.88 13.85
CA GLN A 32 1.40 -10.52 12.76
C GLN A 32 0.57 -9.28 13.10
N PHE A 33 0.39 -8.43 12.09
CA PHE A 33 -0.47 -7.25 12.13
C PHE A 33 -1.48 -7.34 10.99
N VAL A 34 -2.77 -7.29 11.30
CA VAL A 34 -3.84 -7.28 10.28
C VAL A 34 -4.29 -5.84 10.07
N HIS A 35 -4.24 -5.37 8.83
CA HIS A 35 -4.68 -4.04 8.46
C HIS A 35 -5.88 -4.12 7.52
N GLU A 36 -6.98 -3.49 7.90
CA GLU A 36 -8.24 -3.51 7.17
C GLU A 36 -8.48 -2.17 6.44
N SER A 37 -8.92 -2.27 5.18
CA SER A 37 -9.28 -1.13 4.33
C SER A 37 -10.72 -0.65 4.55
N ILE A 38 -11.06 0.49 3.96
CA ILE A 38 -12.43 1.04 3.99
C ILE A 38 -13.49 0.13 3.36
N ILE A 39 -13.11 -0.80 2.48
CA ILE A 39 -14.02 -1.78 1.85
C ILE A 39 -13.92 -3.18 2.48
N GLY A 40 -13.26 -3.32 3.64
CA GLY A 40 -13.13 -4.59 4.37
C GLY A 40 -12.06 -5.56 3.84
N SER A 41 -11.33 -5.20 2.77
CA SER A 41 -10.16 -5.99 2.35
C SER A 41 -9.03 -5.90 3.38
N GLN A 42 -8.21 -6.95 3.50
CA GLN A 42 -7.19 -7.07 4.54
C GLN A 42 -5.81 -7.41 3.96
N PHE A 43 -4.77 -6.85 4.60
CA PHE A 43 -3.38 -7.26 4.45
C PHE A 43 -2.85 -7.78 5.78
N ILE A 44 -1.93 -8.74 5.70
CA ILE A 44 -1.20 -9.27 6.84
C ILE A 44 0.22 -8.73 6.76
N GLY A 45 0.58 -7.85 7.68
CA GLY A 45 1.92 -7.34 7.86
C GLY A 45 2.69 -8.07 8.96
N ARG A 46 4.02 -7.99 8.89
CA ARG A 46 4.92 -8.42 9.97
C ARG A 46 6.17 -7.56 9.99
N VAL A 47 6.69 -7.29 11.20
CA VAL A 47 8.05 -6.79 11.37
C VAL A 47 9.00 -7.99 11.31
N GLU A 48 9.74 -8.14 10.21
CA GLU A 48 10.66 -9.29 10.04
C GLU A 48 11.95 -9.10 10.84
N SER A 49 12.45 -7.87 10.87
CA SER A 49 13.64 -7.50 11.64
C SER A 49 13.70 -5.98 11.84
N THR A 50 14.63 -5.53 12.68
CA THR A 50 14.98 -4.12 12.83
C THR A 50 16.25 -3.80 12.04
N THR A 51 16.37 -2.56 11.60
CA THR A 51 17.53 -2.06 10.85
C THR A 51 17.70 -0.56 11.10
N GLN A 52 18.58 0.11 10.35
CA GLN A 52 18.75 1.56 10.37
C GLN A 52 18.73 2.11 8.95
N VAL A 53 18.13 3.30 8.78
CA VAL A 53 18.22 4.09 7.54
C VAL A 53 18.90 5.41 7.89
N GLY A 54 20.19 5.52 7.54
CA GLY A 54 21.03 6.60 8.04
C GLY A 54 21.05 6.60 9.58
N PRO A 55 20.72 7.72 10.25
CA PRO A 55 20.68 7.79 11.71
C PRO A 55 19.36 7.29 12.33
N TYR A 56 18.38 6.88 11.52
CA TYR A 56 17.04 6.55 12.01
C TYR A 56 16.87 5.04 12.24
N PRO A 57 16.38 4.61 13.42
CA PRO A 57 15.90 3.24 13.62
C PRO A 57 14.76 2.93 12.65
N ALA A 58 14.78 1.74 12.06
CA ALA A 58 13.81 1.30 11.09
C ALA A 58 13.45 -0.18 11.30
N ILE A 59 12.41 -0.61 10.59
CA ILE A 59 12.02 -2.03 10.49
C ILE A 59 12.23 -2.51 9.05
N MET A 60 12.41 -3.81 8.87
CA MET A 60 12.17 -4.50 7.60
C MET A 60 10.76 -5.09 7.64
N PRO A 61 9.75 -4.44 7.03
CA PRO A 61 8.39 -4.94 7.03
C PRO A 61 8.17 -5.93 5.89
N SER A 62 7.34 -6.96 6.13
CA SER A 62 6.69 -7.72 5.06
C SER A 62 5.20 -7.39 5.04
N VAL A 63 4.60 -7.43 3.85
CA VAL A 63 3.16 -7.24 3.65
C VAL A 63 2.66 -8.32 2.70
N GLN A 64 1.71 -9.10 3.19
CA GLN A 64 1.04 -10.16 2.46
C GLN A 64 -0.37 -9.72 2.08
N GLY A 65 -0.71 -9.94 0.81
CA GLY A 65 -2.04 -9.77 0.25
C GLY A 65 -2.23 -10.71 -0.93
N TRP A 66 -3.31 -10.52 -1.67
CA TRP A 66 -3.58 -11.23 -2.92
C TRP A 66 -4.14 -10.29 -3.97
N ALA A 67 -3.99 -10.69 -5.23
CA ALA A 67 -4.56 -10.00 -6.38
C ALA A 67 -5.27 -11.01 -7.29
N LYS A 68 -6.19 -10.53 -8.13
CA LYS A 68 -6.90 -11.33 -9.13
C LYS A 68 -6.78 -10.67 -10.49
N VAL A 69 -6.68 -11.48 -11.53
CA VAL A 69 -6.79 -11.00 -12.91
C VAL A 69 -8.22 -10.52 -13.13
N THR A 70 -8.38 -9.27 -13.54
CA THR A 70 -9.70 -8.66 -13.82
C THR A 70 -9.97 -8.50 -15.32
N GLY A 71 -8.94 -8.56 -16.16
CA GLY A 71 -9.09 -8.48 -17.61
C GLY A 71 -7.77 -8.41 -18.35
N TYR A 72 -7.84 -8.58 -19.67
CA TYR A 72 -6.74 -8.37 -20.60
C TYR A 72 -7.15 -7.25 -21.56
N ASN A 73 -6.47 -6.11 -21.47
CA ASN A 73 -6.89 -4.91 -22.16
C ASN A 73 -5.94 -4.55 -23.31
N ARG A 74 -6.50 -4.14 -24.44
CA ARG A 74 -5.77 -3.47 -25.53
C ARG A 74 -6.23 -2.01 -25.58
N ILE A 75 -5.45 -1.13 -24.98
CA ILE A 75 -5.71 0.32 -24.97
C ILE A 75 -5.05 0.93 -26.23
N ILE A 76 -5.82 1.68 -27.01
CA ILE A 76 -5.37 2.35 -28.24
C ILE A 76 -5.70 3.83 -28.09
N VAL A 77 -4.74 4.70 -28.39
CA VAL A 77 -4.88 6.16 -28.31
C VAL A 77 -4.58 6.74 -29.69
N ASP A 78 -5.58 7.40 -30.28
CA ASP A 78 -5.44 8.07 -31.58
C ASP A 78 -4.82 9.47 -31.37
N PRO A 79 -3.75 9.86 -32.08
CA PRO A 79 -3.17 11.21 -32.00
C PRO A 79 -4.16 12.36 -32.32
N SER A 80 -5.24 12.08 -33.04
CA SER A 80 -6.29 13.04 -33.39
C SER A 80 -7.42 13.13 -32.35
N ASP A 81 -7.44 12.26 -31.33
CA ASP A 81 -8.43 12.29 -30.26
C ASP A 81 -8.19 13.50 -29.32
N PRO A 82 -9.15 14.44 -29.20
CA PRO A 82 -9.01 15.59 -28.31
C PRO A 82 -8.86 15.21 -26.82
N TYR A 83 -9.19 13.98 -26.44
CA TYR A 83 -9.09 13.46 -25.08
C TYR A 83 -8.01 12.37 -24.92
N ALA A 84 -7.06 12.28 -25.85
CA ALA A 84 -5.97 11.29 -25.83
C ALA A 84 -5.18 11.21 -24.50
N HIS A 85 -5.14 12.30 -23.74
CA HIS A 85 -4.44 12.39 -22.44
C HIS A 85 -5.35 12.23 -21.23
N GLY A 86 -6.64 11.92 -21.44
CA GLY A 86 -7.65 11.89 -20.40
C GLY A 86 -8.04 13.28 -19.90
N PHE A 87 -9.02 13.30 -18.99
CA PHE A 87 -9.47 14.50 -18.28
C PHE A 87 -10.05 14.09 -16.92
N GLU A 88 -10.21 15.07 -16.03
CA GLU A 88 -10.86 14.90 -14.73
C GLU A 88 -12.00 15.92 -14.64
N VAL A 89 -13.18 15.47 -14.21
CA VAL A 89 -14.32 16.35 -13.90
C VAL A 89 -14.32 16.55 -12.39
N LYS A 90 -14.41 17.80 -11.94
CA LYS A 90 -14.45 18.17 -10.52
C LYS A 90 -15.86 18.14 -9.98
#